data_AF-A0A433QXG5-F1
#
_entry.id   AF-A0A433QXG5-F1
#
_cell.length_a   1.000
_cell.length_b   1.000
_cell.length_c   1.000
_cell.angle_alpha   90.00
_cell.angle_beta   90.00
_cell.angle_gamma   90.00
#
_symmetry.space_group_name_H-M   'P 1'
#
loop_
_entity.id
_entity.type
_entity.pdbx_description
1 polymer ?
#
loop_
_entity_poly.entity_id
_entity_poly.type
_entity_poly.pdbx_seq_one_letter_code
_entity_poly.pdbx_strand_id
1 'polypeptide(L)'
;MLGFQVQPKFRFLFIVTTILITVGIANGSPTPTEDEDVSNPHPCHPATLPVYKLSPGPCDEGRAVDLAQKLYGVKNYITKWQDSSFVLKGSCGPGSQVTVEVDKFSGGIWSADLSQNWKPTLYPSLPTDEEARKIADDVIAKYGPNLDSQGPFKIGFASIGHTTYASKSEGCDREDRKLDTRVNYVVTVNHSAYGEIPIVGGGAKFQVGLGDKGRLISYYGTWRVANTDGDEHKVIPKEVADAKWLESNGVGNMTWKSYLAYFAAPIGLEQQFLYPVYVYESTQIVNGKTVQVRSTRVPATDFCPVIVNIGPLEVYEKPRKNGTVHKKCRHGVCEDCIKECGVEYLTMAPGLASLSKTQANAVGFLKALEADGWKINFKWSNQNVWRSDWTINNDVWVDGADFVFYTGHAGGDGWYLGDGSLLAYNQIGPNVYGDTDLEWLVIAACGPFQDDIIEPGEGDAYSRWNHVFNGLHLILGYATVSDDTDLEGTMLISNARQGYTLLESWFKTAAAAQNSDVYAAAMWVHDAYNDHLNGYGPISEDVKKPTSFGLMWAPC
;
A
#
# COMPACT_ATOMS: atom_id res chain seq x y z
N MET A 1 28.58 -64.97 47.81
CA MET A 1 29.08 -64.92 46.43
C MET A 1 27.94 -64.49 45.53
N LEU A 2 27.98 -63.28 45.00
CA LEU A 2 27.38 -62.86 43.73
C LEU A 2 27.75 -61.38 43.55
N GLY A 3 28.63 -61.15 42.58
CA GLY A 3 29.31 -59.87 42.35
C GLY A 3 28.46 -58.89 41.57
N PHE A 4 28.66 -57.62 41.87
CA PHE A 4 28.21 -56.47 41.10
C PHE A 4 28.99 -56.38 39.78
N GLN A 5 28.27 -56.30 38.66
CA GLN A 5 28.83 -55.98 37.35
C GLN A 5 28.44 -54.53 36.99
N VAL A 6 29.45 -53.67 36.90
CA VAL A 6 29.32 -52.28 36.45
C VAL A 6 29.39 -52.26 34.92
N GLN A 7 28.39 -51.67 34.27
CA GLN A 7 28.38 -51.37 32.84
C GLN A 7 28.81 -49.91 32.61
N PRO A 8 29.65 -49.60 31.60
CA PRO A 8 30.15 -48.25 31.37
C PRO A 8 29.14 -47.39 30.59
N LYS A 9 29.04 -46.12 30.99
CA LYS A 9 28.29 -45.06 30.31
C LYS A 9 28.97 -44.72 28.96
N PHE A 10 28.34 -45.08 27.85
CA PHE A 10 28.62 -44.47 26.56
C PHE A 10 28.01 -43.06 26.51
N ARG A 11 28.85 -42.04 26.39
CA ARG A 11 28.43 -40.68 26.03
C ARG A 11 28.43 -40.59 24.50
N PHE A 12 27.25 -40.52 23.90
CA PHE A 12 27.11 -40.05 22.51
C PHE A 12 27.25 -38.52 22.50
N LEU A 13 28.32 -38.05 21.88
CA LEU A 13 28.50 -36.65 21.50
C LEU A 13 27.69 -36.44 20.20
N PHE A 14 26.50 -35.84 20.31
CA PHE A 14 25.78 -35.34 19.13
C PHE A 14 26.50 -34.07 18.66
N ILE A 15 27.29 -34.18 17.60
CA ILE A 15 27.71 -33.03 16.80
C ILE A 15 26.52 -32.71 15.91
N VAL A 16 25.78 -31.66 16.28
CA VAL A 16 24.77 -31.04 15.40
C VAL A 16 25.55 -30.22 14.38
N THR A 17 25.81 -30.81 13.22
CA THR A 17 26.25 -30.06 12.05
C THR A 17 25.02 -29.37 11.48
N THR A 18 24.82 -28.10 11.83
CA THR A 18 23.87 -27.23 11.13
C THR A 18 24.37 -27.04 9.70
N ILE A 19 23.83 -27.84 8.78
CA ILE A 19 23.95 -27.58 7.34
C ILE A 19 22.91 -26.50 7.05
N LEU A 20 23.35 -25.24 6.98
CA LEU A 20 22.58 -24.18 6.33
C LEU A 20 22.51 -24.53 4.84
N ILE A 21 21.38 -25.12 4.43
CA ILE A 21 20.99 -25.16 3.03
C ILE A 21 20.27 -23.84 2.76
N THR A 22 21.02 -22.87 2.25
CA THR A 22 20.45 -21.64 1.70
C THR A 22 19.74 -22.02 0.41
N VAL A 23 18.43 -22.25 0.48
CA VAL A 23 17.59 -22.30 -0.71
C VAL A 23 17.38 -20.86 -1.16
N GLY A 24 18.22 -20.42 -2.11
CA GLY A 24 18.08 -19.12 -2.74
C GLY A 24 16.81 -19.10 -3.61
N ILE A 25 15.74 -18.50 -3.10
CA ILE A 25 14.65 -18.01 -3.93
C ILE A 25 15.16 -16.69 -4.51
N ALA A 26 15.45 -16.70 -5.81
CA ALA A 26 15.98 -15.55 -6.53
C ALA A 26 14.87 -14.51 -6.76
N ASN A 27 14.61 -13.65 -5.78
CA ASN A 27 14.01 -12.35 -6.02
C ASN A 27 15.11 -11.41 -6.52
N GLY A 28 15.36 -11.47 -7.83
CA GLY A 28 16.36 -10.65 -8.50
C GLY A 28 15.92 -9.19 -8.62
N SER A 29 16.01 -8.43 -7.53
CA SER A 29 16.31 -7.00 -7.68
C SER A 29 17.73 -6.90 -8.22
N PRO A 30 18.00 -6.07 -9.26
CA PRO A 30 19.36 -5.89 -9.76
C PRO A 30 20.22 -5.33 -8.61
N THR A 31 21.10 -6.16 -8.08
CA THR A 31 22.13 -5.75 -7.13
C THR A 31 23.07 -4.78 -7.87
N PRO A 32 23.23 -3.53 -7.42
CA PRO A 32 24.28 -2.68 -7.92
C PRO A 32 25.61 -3.29 -7.47
N THR A 33 26.54 -3.43 -8.41
CA THR A 33 27.93 -3.79 -8.12
C THR A 33 28.54 -2.71 -7.23
N GLU A 34 28.80 -3.03 -5.96
CA GLU A 34 29.68 -2.24 -5.10
C GLU A 34 31.14 -2.43 -5.51
N ASP A 35 31.94 -1.39 -5.25
CA ASP A 35 33.36 -1.19 -5.58
C ASP A 35 33.70 -0.79 -7.03
N GLU A 36 33.31 0.44 -7.43
CA GLU A 36 34.06 1.18 -8.46
C GLU A 36 35.21 1.97 -7.82
N ASP A 37 36.41 1.60 -8.27
CA ASP A 37 37.70 2.26 -8.10
C ASP A 37 37.63 3.78 -8.38
N VAL A 38 37.94 4.60 -7.35
CA VAL A 38 37.91 6.08 -7.35
C VAL A 38 38.94 6.72 -8.30
N SER A 39 39.69 5.93 -9.06
CA SER A 39 40.74 6.41 -9.97
C SER A 39 40.38 6.45 -11.45
N ASN A 40 39.17 6.02 -11.84
CA ASN A 40 38.72 6.09 -13.24
C ASN A 40 37.84 7.35 -13.45
N PRO A 41 38.17 8.27 -14.37
CA PRO A 41 37.29 9.40 -14.67
C PRO A 41 35.95 8.85 -15.16
N HIS A 42 34.90 9.03 -14.34
CA HIS A 42 33.56 8.57 -14.67
C HIS A 42 33.22 8.94 -16.11
N PRO A 43 32.67 8.01 -16.92
CA PRO A 43 32.18 8.34 -18.25
C PRO A 43 31.26 9.55 -18.10
N CYS A 44 31.59 10.65 -18.80
CA CYS A 44 30.84 11.90 -18.73
C CYS A 44 29.35 11.56 -18.87
N HIS A 45 28.59 11.70 -17.77
CA HIS A 45 27.14 11.55 -17.81
C HIS A 45 26.61 12.47 -18.92
N PRO A 46 25.64 12.01 -19.73
CA PRO A 46 25.05 12.84 -20.76
C PRO A 46 24.56 14.14 -20.13
N ALA A 47 24.77 15.24 -20.86
CA ALA A 47 24.39 16.56 -20.38
C ALA A 47 22.87 16.73 -20.27
N THR A 48 22.09 15.87 -20.94
CA THR A 48 20.63 15.95 -21.02
C THR A 48 19.94 14.60 -20.85
N LEU A 49 18.67 14.65 -20.45
CA LEU A 49 17.72 13.54 -20.45
C LEU A 49 16.40 14.04 -21.06
N PRO A 50 15.67 13.19 -21.83
CA PRO A 50 14.41 13.57 -22.42
C PRO A 50 13.28 13.66 -21.39
N VAL A 51 12.36 14.59 -21.60
CA VAL A 51 11.06 14.68 -20.91
C VAL A 51 9.97 14.43 -21.94
N TYR A 52 9.12 13.45 -21.69
CA TYR A 52 8.10 13.04 -22.65
C TYR A 52 6.75 13.63 -22.29
N LYS A 53 6.12 14.30 -23.25
CA LYS A 53 4.72 14.74 -23.10
C LYS A 53 3.80 13.53 -23.10
N LEU A 54 2.86 13.49 -22.15
CA LEU A 54 1.91 12.40 -21.99
C LEU A 54 0.53 12.79 -22.51
N SER A 55 -0.20 11.80 -23.02
CA SER A 55 -1.62 11.90 -23.34
C SER A 55 -2.38 10.76 -22.65
N PRO A 56 -3.55 11.04 -22.03
CA PRO A 56 -4.35 9.98 -21.44
C PRO A 56 -4.77 8.97 -22.52
N GLY A 57 -4.84 7.69 -22.13
CA GLY A 57 -5.44 6.68 -22.99
C GLY A 57 -6.96 6.90 -23.17
N PRO A 58 -7.59 6.23 -24.15
CA PRO A 58 -9.03 6.34 -24.37
C PRO A 58 -9.82 5.96 -23.11
N CYS A 59 -10.81 6.77 -22.72
CA CYS A 59 -11.71 6.49 -21.61
C CYS A 59 -13.15 6.69 -22.09
N ASP A 60 -13.76 5.60 -22.51
CA ASP A 60 -15.13 5.56 -23.00
C ASP A 60 -15.78 4.22 -22.69
N GLU A 61 -17.11 4.18 -22.90
CA GLU A 61 -17.92 2.98 -22.69
C GLU A 61 -17.46 1.79 -23.51
N GLY A 62 -17.12 2.02 -24.78
CA GLY A 62 -16.70 0.97 -25.70
C GLY A 62 -15.46 0.24 -25.18
N ARG A 63 -14.48 0.98 -24.66
CA ARG A 63 -13.27 0.39 -24.06
C ARG A 63 -13.59 -0.45 -22.82
N ALA A 64 -14.41 0.05 -21.91
CA ALA A 64 -14.76 -0.70 -20.69
C ALA A 64 -15.53 -2.00 -21.02
N VAL A 65 -16.47 -1.93 -21.97
CA VAL A 65 -17.22 -3.10 -22.47
C VAL A 65 -16.31 -4.12 -23.14
N ASP A 66 -15.41 -3.66 -24.02
CA ASP A 66 -14.46 -4.51 -24.75
C ASP A 66 -13.55 -5.27 -23.77
N LEU A 67 -13.00 -4.59 -22.76
CA LEU A 67 -12.20 -5.19 -21.71
C LEU A 67 -13.00 -6.21 -20.89
N ALA A 68 -14.22 -5.86 -20.45
CA ALA A 68 -15.06 -6.76 -19.67
C ALA A 68 -15.41 -8.05 -20.42
N GLN A 69 -15.69 -7.94 -21.72
CA GLN A 69 -15.98 -9.07 -22.60
C GLN A 69 -14.73 -9.92 -22.85
N LYS A 70 -13.58 -9.30 -23.14
CA LYS A 70 -12.35 -10.02 -23.50
C LYS A 70 -11.63 -10.64 -22.31
N LEU A 71 -11.60 -9.97 -21.17
CA LEU A 71 -10.91 -10.45 -19.96
C LEU A 71 -11.76 -11.47 -19.21
N TYR A 72 -13.08 -11.23 -19.09
CA TYR A 72 -13.94 -12.00 -18.19
C TYR A 72 -15.12 -12.68 -18.89
N GLY A 73 -15.39 -12.39 -20.16
CA GLY A 73 -16.55 -12.95 -20.86
C GLY A 73 -17.90 -12.40 -20.38
N VAL A 74 -17.92 -11.17 -19.85
CA VAL A 74 -19.14 -10.53 -19.36
C VAL A 74 -20.12 -10.29 -20.51
N LYS A 75 -21.38 -10.71 -20.34
CA LYS A 75 -22.44 -10.51 -21.34
C LYS A 75 -23.55 -9.56 -20.88
N ASN A 76 -23.86 -9.59 -19.59
CA ASN A 76 -24.87 -8.73 -18.97
C ASN A 76 -24.16 -7.76 -18.04
N TYR A 77 -24.36 -6.47 -18.26
CA TYR A 77 -23.67 -5.43 -17.53
C TYR A 77 -24.51 -4.16 -17.46
N ILE A 78 -24.13 -3.30 -16.52
CA ILE A 78 -24.52 -1.90 -16.46
C ILE A 78 -23.27 -1.05 -16.53
N THR A 79 -23.40 0.12 -17.14
CA THR A 79 -22.33 1.09 -17.26
C THR A 79 -22.76 2.43 -16.66
N LYS A 80 -21.82 3.17 -16.10
CA LYS A 80 -22.03 4.53 -15.64
C LYS A 80 -20.71 5.29 -15.53
N TRP A 81 -20.79 6.61 -15.65
CA TRP A 81 -19.74 7.48 -15.16
C TRP A 81 -19.79 7.55 -13.63
N GLN A 82 -18.63 7.45 -13.00
CA GLN A 82 -18.46 7.65 -11.56
C GLN A 82 -17.13 8.38 -11.31
N ASP A 83 -17.23 9.61 -10.79
CA ASP A 83 -16.11 10.51 -10.54
C ASP A 83 -15.23 10.76 -11.79
N SER A 84 -14.03 10.19 -11.83
CA SER A 84 -13.11 10.27 -12.96
C SER A 84 -13.12 9.03 -13.85
N SER A 85 -13.89 8.01 -13.52
CA SER A 85 -13.85 6.71 -14.20
C SER A 85 -15.15 6.39 -14.92
N PHE A 86 -15.00 5.70 -16.04
CA PHE A 86 -16.09 4.93 -16.62
C PHE A 86 -16.12 3.55 -15.97
N VAL A 87 -17.23 3.21 -15.32
CA VAL A 87 -17.38 1.98 -14.54
C VAL A 87 -18.40 1.06 -15.19
N LEU A 88 -17.99 -0.17 -15.44
CA LEU A 88 -18.85 -1.28 -15.84
C LEU A 88 -18.95 -2.28 -14.69
N LYS A 89 -20.18 -2.62 -14.28
CA LYS A 89 -20.46 -3.71 -13.35
C LYS A 89 -21.28 -4.79 -14.07
N GLY A 90 -20.88 -6.04 -13.96
CA GLY A 90 -21.53 -7.14 -14.68
C GLY A 90 -21.23 -8.51 -14.10
N SER A 91 -21.57 -9.54 -14.87
CA SER A 91 -21.40 -10.93 -14.45
C SER A 91 -20.96 -11.80 -15.64
N CYS A 92 -20.02 -12.71 -15.39
CA CYS A 92 -19.55 -13.73 -16.34
C CYS A 92 -20.16 -15.12 -16.09
N GLY A 93 -21.04 -15.24 -15.09
CA GLY A 93 -21.70 -16.49 -14.69
C GLY A 93 -22.34 -16.38 -13.29
N PRO A 94 -23.15 -17.36 -12.87
CA PRO A 94 -23.82 -17.33 -11.57
C PRO A 94 -22.87 -17.05 -10.42
N GLY A 95 -23.18 -16.03 -9.60
CA GLY A 95 -22.39 -15.64 -8.43
C GLY A 95 -21.16 -14.76 -8.71
N SER A 96 -20.74 -14.60 -9.97
CA SER A 96 -19.63 -13.70 -10.32
C SER A 96 -20.05 -12.23 -10.29
N GLN A 97 -19.13 -11.38 -9.85
CA GLN A 97 -19.34 -9.93 -9.74
C GLN A 97 -18.14 -9.22 -10.36
N VAL A 98 -18.20 -8.97 -11.67
CA VAL A 98 -17.10 -8.36 -12.41
C VAL A 98 -17.27 -6.85 -12.43
N THR A 99 -16.21 -6.14 -12.08
CA THR A 99 -16.11 -4.69 -12.26
C THR A 99 -14.93 -4.36 -13.17
N VAL A 100 -15.13 -3.43 -14.11
CA VAL A 100 -14.09 -2.85 -14.96
C VAL A 100 -14.20 -1.34 -14.87
N GLU A 101 -13.09 -0.68 -14.56
CA GLU A 101 -12.95 0.76 -14.49
C GLU A 101 -11.89 1.23 -15.47
N VAL A 102 -12.20 2.31 -16.19
CA VAL A 102 -11.24 3.03 -17.02
C VAL A 102 -11.22 4.47 -16.55
N ASP A 103 -10.06 4.95 -16.10
CA ASP A 103 -9.91 6.33 -15.60
C ASP A 103 -9.67 7.32 -16.73
N LYS A 104 -10.32 8.49 -16.67
CA LYS A 104 -10.23 9.52 -17.72
C LYS A 104 -8.91 10.29 -17.74
N PHE A 105 -8.22 10.39 -16.60
CA PHE A 105 -7.01 11.21 -16.47
C PHE A 105 -5.74 10.43 -16.83
N SER A 106 -5.73 9.12 -16.55
CA SER A 106 -4.61 8.26 -16.88
C SER A 106 -4.88 7.34 -18.06
N GLY A 107 -6.14 7.07 -18.40
CA GLY A 107 -6.50 5.95 -19.28
C GLY A 107 -6.20 4.57 -18.66
N GLY A 108 -5.87 4.55 -17.37
CA GLY A 108 -5.55 3.37 -16.60
C GLY A 108 -6.77 2.52 -16.33
N ILE A 109 -6.53 1.22 -16.15
CA ILE A 109 -7.55 0.19 -16.01
C ILE A 109 -7.38 -0.43 -14.63
N TRP A 110 -8.50 -0.58 -13.93
CA TRP A 110 -8.62 -1.52 -12.82
C TRP A 110 -9.82 -2.42 -13.10
N SER A 111 -9.65 -3.73 -12.95
CA SER A 111 -10.75 -4.68 -13.05
C SER A 111 -10.57 -5.87 -12.14
N ALA A 112 -11.70 -6.42 -11.67
CA ALA A 112 -11.71 -7.60 -10.82
C ALA A 112 -13.04 -8.37 -10.91
N ASP A 113 -12.99 -9.69 -10.75
CA ASP A 113 -14.11 -10.50 -10.28
C ASP A 113 -14.11 -10.42 -8.75
N LEU A 114 -14.94 -9.53 -8.21
CA LEU A 114 -15.10 -9.31 -6.77
C LEU A 114 -15.66 -10.51 -6.04
N SER A 115 -16.20 -11.53 -6.72
CA SER A 115 -16.55 -12.80 -6.04
C SER A 115 -15.31 -13.64 -5.70
N GLN A 116 -14.14 -13.23 -6.19
CA GLN A 116 -12.87 -13.95 -6.07
C GLN A 116 -11.77 -13.11 -5.42
N ASN A 117 -11.60 -11.90 -5.94
CA ASN A 117 -10.54 -10.99 -5.55
C ASN A 117 -10.66 -10.65 -4.05
N TRP A 118 -9.62 -10.97 -3.28
CA TRP A 118 -9.53 -10.73 -1.83
C TRP A 118 -10.66 -11.36 -1.00
N LYS A 119 -11.21 -12.51 -1.42
CA LYS A 119 -12.24 -13.21 -0.64
C LYS A 119 -11.63 -14.25 0.30
N PRO A 120 -11.63 -14.00 1.64
CA PRO A 120 -10.95 -14.88 2.59
C PRO A 120 -11.60 -16.25 2.68
N THR A 121 -12.87 -16.41 2.29
CA THR A 121 -13.60 -17.69 2.36
C THR A 121 -13.17 -18.71 1.29
N LEU A 122 -12.25 -18.36 0.38
CA LEU A 122 -11.83 -19.22 -0.72
C LEU A 122 -10.66 -20.14 -0.34
N TYR A 123 -10.62 -21.28 -1.03
CA TYR A 123 -9.55 -22.30 -0.97
C TYR A 123 -9.17 -22.72 -2.40
N PRO A 124 -8.50 -21.84 -3.16
CA PRO A 124 -8.20 -22.09 -4.56
C PRO A 124 -7.05 -23.10 -4.75
N SER A 125 -7.10 -23.87 -5.83
CA SER A 125 -5.95 -24.61 -6.35
C SER A 125 -5.16 -23.69 -7.28
N LEU A 126 -4.16 -23.02 -6.74
CA LEU A 126 -3.36 -22.05 -7.50
C LEU A 126 -2.39 -22.73 -8.48
N PRO A 127 -2.12 -22.13 -9.65
CA PRO A 127 -1.04 -22.57 -10.53
C PRO A 127 0.33 -22.39 -9.86
N THR A 128 1.38 -23.04 -10.37
CA THR A 128 2.76 -22.69 -9.96
C THR A 128 3.11 -21.28 -10.42
N ASP A 129 4.17 -20.70 -9.86
CA ASP A 129 4.63 -19.36 -10.23
C ASP A 129 5.03 -19.28 -11.71
N GLU A 130 5.64 -20.34 -12.26
CA GLU A 130 5.98 -20.41 -13.69
C GLU A 130 4.73 -20.49 -14.58
N GLU A 131 3.73 -21.28 -14.19
CA GLU A 131 2.46 -21.38 -14.90
C GLU A 131 1.68 -20.07 -14.85
N ALA A 132 1.62 -19.45 -13.67
CA ALA A 132 1.00 -18.14 -13.45
C ALA A 132 1.66 -17.08 -14.34
N ARG A 133 3.00 -17.06 -14.37
CA ARG A 133 3.77 -16.15 -15.19
C ARG A 133 3.45 -16.30 -16.68
N LYS A 134 3.36 -17.53 -17.18
CA LYS A 134 3.03 -17.79 -18.58
C LYS A 134 1.63 -17.27 -18.93
N ILE A 135 0.63 -17.54 -18.08
CA ILE A 135 -0.73 -17.03 -18.27
C ILE A 135 -0.75 -15.50 -18.27
N ALA A 136 -0.01 -14.88 -17.35
CA ALA A 136 0.08 -13.43 -17.26
C ALA A 136 0.79 -12.80 -18.47
N ASP A 137 1.86 -13.43 -18.98
CA ASP A 137 2.56 -12.98 -20.19
C ASP A 137 1.60 -12.97 -21.40
N ASP A 138 0.76 -14.01 -21.54
CA ASP A 138 -0.27 -14.07 -22.58
C ASP A 138 -1.32 -12.96 -22.43
N VAL A 139 -1.72 -12.63 -21.18
CA VAL A 139 -2.65 -11.52 -20.88
C VAL A 139 -2.02 -10.18 -21.24
N ILE A 140 -0.77 -9.92 -20.85
CA ILE A 140 -0.05 -8.68 -21.15
C ILE A 140 0.17 -8.52 -22.66
N ALA A 141 0.61 -9.58 -23.35
CA ALA A 141 0.82 -9.53 -24.79
C ALA A 141 -0.48 -9.26 -25.57
N LYS A 142 -1.62 -9.75 -25.07
CA LYS A 142 -2.92 -9.63 -25.76
C LYS A 142 -3.67 -8.34 -25.43
N TYR A 143 -3.57 -7.85 -24.20
CA TYR A 143 -4.42 -6.76 -23.68
C TYR A 143 -3.64 -5.58 -23.11
N GLY A 144 -2.35 -5.74 -22.84
CA GLY A 144 -1.46 -4.63 -22.48
C GLY A 144 -1.22 -3.67 -23.65
N PRO A 145 -0.66 -2.48 -23.37
CA PRO A 145 -0.32 -1.55 -24.43
C PRO A 145 0.88 -2.06 -25.23
N ASN A 146 0.83 -1.86 -26.55
CA ASN A 146 1.96 -2.12 -27.43
C ASN A 146 2.99 -0.98 -27.29
N LEU A 147 4.00 -1.18 -26.44
CA LEU A 147 5.06 -0.19 -26.20
C LEU A 147 6.19 -0.24 -27.22
N ASP A 148 6.35 -1.34 -27.96
CA ASP A 148 7.41 -1.48 -28.97
C ASP A 148 7.31 -0.43 -30.08
N SER A 149 6.10 0.13 -30.27
CA SER A 149 5.82 1.22 -31.22
C SER A 149 5.88 2.61 -30.62
N GLN A 150 6.10 2.75 -29.30
CA GLN A 150 6.06 4.00 -28.56
C GLN A 150 7.47 4.49 -28.14
N GLY A 151 8.51 4.15 -28.90
CA GLY A 151 9.85 4.67 -28.67
C GLY A 151 10.66 3.82 -27.68
N PRO A 152 11.33 4.40 -26.67
CA PRO A 152 12.30 3.68 -25.83
C PRO A 152 11.66 2.82 -24.74
N PHE A 153 10.33 2.72 -24.66
CA PHE A 153 9.64 2.08 -23.55
C PHE A 153 9.50 0.57 -23.76
N LYS A 154 9.63 -0.20 -22.66
CA LYS A 154 9.46 -1.64 -22.66
C LYS A 154 8.69 -2.09 -21.44
N ILE A 155 7.75 -3.02 -21.60
CA ILE A 155 7.14 -3.74 -20.47
C ILE A 155 8.06 -4.91 -20.10
N GLY A 156 8.52 -4.92 -18.85
CA GLY A 156 9.30 -5.99 -18.27
C GLY A 156 8.56 -6.66 -17.13
N PHE A 157 8.82 -7.94 -16.92
CA PHE A 157 8.44 -8.61 -15.68
C PHE A 157 9.18 -8.02 -14.50
N ALA A 158 8.46 -7.81 -13.40
CA ALA A 158 9.02 -7.30 -12.15
C ALA A 158 9.09 -8.40 -11.09
N SER A 159 7.94 -8.96 -10.70
CA SER A 159 7.86 -9.88 -9.58
C SER A 159 6.63 -10.79 -9.64
N ILE A 160 6.65 -11.82 -8.81
CA ILE A 160 5.46 -12.61 -8.45
C ILE A 160 5.22 -12.42 -6.96
N GLY A 161 3.98 -12.12 -6.60
CA GLY A 161 3.53 -12.05 -5.22
C GLY A 161 2.25 -12.87 -5.04
N HIS A 162 1.80 -12.97 -3.79
CA HIS A 162 0.56 -13.67 -3.47
C HIS A 162 -0.27 -12.85 -2.51
N THR A 163 -1.58 -12.81 -2.73
CA THR A 163 -2.46 -12.43 -1.63
C THR A 163 -2.48 -13.58 -0.63
N THR A 164 -2.05 -13.33 0.60
CA THR A 164 -2.05 -14.32 1.67
C THR A 164 -3.09 -13.93 2.71
N TYR A 165 -3.84 -14.93 3.18
CA TYR A 165 -4.80 -14.80 4.26
C TYR A 165 -4.38 -15.70 5.41
N ALA A 166 -4.38 -15.11 6.59
CA ALA A 166 -4.23 -15.82 7.84
C ALA A 166 -5.53 -15.70 8.65
N SER A 167 -5.82 -16.75 9.42
CA SER A 167 -6.91 -16.76 10.39
C SER A 167 -6.43 -17.29 11.73
N LYS A 168 -6.92 -16.69 12.81
CA LYS A 168 -6.61 -17.13 14.17
C LYS A 168 -7.85 -17.02 15.05
N SER A 169 -8.16 -18.11 15.74
CA SER A 169 -9.24 -18.16 16.74
C SER A 169 -8.67 -18.56 18.10
N GLU A 170 -9.33 -18.15 19.20
CA GLU A 170 -8.90 -18.45 20.56
C GLU A 170 -8.78 -19.97 20.77
N GLY A 171 -7.62 -20.40 21.28
CA GLY A 171 -7.33 -21.82 21.49
C GLY A 171 -7.00 -22.61 20.22
N CYS A 172 -6.97 -21.97 19.05
CA CYS A 172 -6.55 -22.57 17.79
C CYS A 172 -5.20 -21.98 17.33
N ASP A 173 -4.44 -22.82 16.62
CA ASP A 173 -3.25 -22.35 15.92
C ASP A 173 -3.62 -21.43 14.76
N ARG A 174 -2.68 -20.55 14.38
CA ARG A 174 -2.82 -19.70 13.20
C ARG A 174 -2.79 -20.57 11.94
N GLU A 175 -3.71 -20.32 11.02
CA GLU A 175 -3.77 -20.98 9.71
C GLU A 175 -3.53 -19.96 8.60
N ASP A 176 -2.53 -20.23 7.74
CA ASP A 176 -2.16 -19.37 6.62
C ASP A 176 -2.50 -20.05 5.28
N ARG A 177 -2.98 -19.28 4.30
CA ARG A 177 -3.17 -19.75 2.92
C ARG A 177 -3.06 -18.65 1.88
N LYS A 178 -2.67 -19.03 0.67
CA LYS A 178 -2.67 -18.14 -0.51
C LYS A 178 -4.07 -18.11 -1.13
N LEU A 179 -4.55 -16.91 -1.50
CA LEU A 179 -5.82 -16.69 -2.18
C LEU A 179 -5.66 -16.48 -3.69
N ASP A 180 -4.51 -15.99 -4.12
CA ASP A 180 -4.19 -15.78 -5.52
C ASP A 180 -2.68 -15.70 -5.78
N THR A 181 -2.33 -15.67 -7.05
CA THR A 181 -0.98 -15.32 -7.54
C THR A 181 -1.07 -14.02 -8.32
N ARG A 182 -0.22 -13.06 -7.99
CA ARG A 182 -0.10 -11.74 -8.65
C ARG A 182 1.20 -11.71 -9.44
N VAL A 183 1.09 -11.48 -10.74
CA VAL A 183 2.26 -11.28 -11.60
C VAL A 183 2.35 -9.82 -11.96
N ASN A 184 3.45 -9.18 -11.56
CA ASN A 184 3.67 -7.75 -11.72
C ASN A 184 4.63 -7.48 -12.87
N TYR A 185 4.34 -6.39 -13.59
CA TYR A 185 5.13 -5.87 -14.68
C TYR A 185 5.32 -4.38 -14.51
N VAL A 186 6.47 -3.88 -14.94
CA VAL A 186 6.82 -2.45 -14.91
C VAL A 186 7.27 -2.02 -16.29
N VAL A 187 7.07 -0.74 -16.60
CA VAL A 187 7.65 -0.14 -17.79
C VAL A 187 9.03 0.41 -17.46
N THR A 188 9.98 0.25 -18.37
CA THR A 188 11.31 0.85 -18.31
C THR A 188 11.59 1.70 -19.54
N VAL A 189 12.56 2.62 -19.43
CA VAL A 189 13.03 3.48 -20.51
C VAL A 189 14.43 3.05 -20.92
N ASN A 190 14.60 2.62 -22.17
CA ASN A 190 15.91 2.32 -22.72
C ASN A 190 16.61 3.61 -23.17
N HIS A 191 17.70 3.97 -22.52
CA HIS A 191 18.50 5.14 -22.82
C HIS A 191 19.91 4.73 -23.25
N SER A 192 20.43 5.34 -24.32
CA SER A 192 21.73 4.96 -24.91
C SER A 192 22.91 5.07 -23.94
N ALA A 193 22.88 6.06 -23.05
CA ALA A 193 23.96 6.31 -22.09
C ALA A 193 23.77 5.65 -20.70
N TYR A 194 22.54 5.30 -20.34
CA TYR A 194 22.21 4.79 -18.99
C TYR A 194 21.69 3.35 -19.00
N GLY A 195 21.50 2.75 -20.17
CA GLY A 195 20.84 1.46 -20.31
C GLY A 195 19.36 1.55 -19.96
N GLU A 196 18.87 0.55 -19.24
CA GLU A 196 17.47 0.45 -18.84
C GLU A 196 17.22 1.26 -17.55
N ILE A 197 16.43 2.32 -17.64
CA ILE A 197 16.05 3.18 -16.51
C ILE A 197 14.65 2.79 -16.04
N PRO A 198 14.43 2.51 -14.73
CA PRO A 198 13.11 2.17 -14.23
C PRO A 198 12.14 3.34 -14.29
N ILE A 199 10.85 3.05 -14.46
CA ILE A 199 9.78 4.02 -14.20
C ILE A 199 9.12 3.67 -12.86
N VAL A 200 9.17 4.59 -11.91
CA VAL A 200 8.62 4.45 -10.56
C VAL A 200 7.27 5.15 -10.42
N GLY A 201 6.51 4.75 -9.38
CA GLY A 201 5.15 5.20 -9.14
C GLY A 201 4.10 4.29 -9.80
N GLY A 202 2.82 4.54 -9.51
CA GLY A 202 1.73 3.65 -9.95
C GLY A 202 1.30 3.79 -11.42
N GLY A 203 1.90 4.72 -12.18
CA GLY A 203 1.45 5.12 -13.52
C GLY A 203 2.05 4.35 -14.69
N ALA A 204 2.92 3.37 -14.42
CA ALA A 204 3.67 2.64 -15.43
C ALA A 204 3.85 1.17 -15.01
N LYS A 205 2.80 0.60 -14.43
CA LYS A 205 2.80 -0.78 -13.92
C LYS A 205 1.55 -1.52 -14.37
N PHE A 206 1.69 -2.84 -14.46
CA PHE A 206 0.62 -3.78 -14.76
C PHE A 206 0.67 -4.93 -13.76
N GLN A 207 -0.49 -5.41 -13.35
CA GLN A 207 -0.62 -6.57 -12.48
C GLN A 207 -1.71 -7.48 -13.04
N VAL A 208 -1.39 -8.77 -13.10
CA VAL A 208 -2.34 -9.83 -13.45
C VAL A 208 -2.57 -10.69 -12.23
N GLY A 209 -3.81 -10.77 -11.74
CA GLY A 209 -4.18 -11.62 -10.62
C GLY A 209 -4.89 -12.89 -11.07
N LEU A 210 -4.39 -14.03 -10.62
CA LEU A 210 -4.84 -15.36 -10.99
C LEU A 210 -5.33 -16.14 -9.76
N GLY A 211 -6.57 -16.62 -9.82
CA GLY A 211 -7.21 -17.44 -8.79
C GLY A 211 -7.18 -18.92 -9.11
N ASP A 212 -8.25 -19.63 -8.71
CA ASP A 212 -8.39 -21.09 -8.89
C ASP A 212 -8.06 -21.52 -10.34
N LYS A 213 -7.13 -22.47 -10.47
CA LYS A 213 -6.68 -23.08 -11.73
C LYS A 213 -6.17 -22.07 -12.76
N GLY A 214 -5.62 -20.94 -12.30
CA GLY A 214 -5.06 -19.91 -13.18
C GLY A 214 -6.11 -19.02 -13.84
N ARG A 215 -7.36 -19.03 -13.34
CA ARG A 215 -8.40 -18.11 -13.84
C ARG A 215 -8.01 -16.65 -13.55
N LEU A 216 -8.12 -15.79 -14.56
CA LEU A 216 -7.99 -14.34 -14.37
C LEU A 216 -9.08 -13.82 -13.44
N ILE A 217 -8.68 -13.25 -12.30
CA ILE A 217 -9.60 -12.67 -11.31
C ILE A 217 -9.41 -11.17 -11.15
N SER A 218 -8.27 -10.61 -11.57
CA SER A 218 -8.03 -9.16 -11.56
C SER A 218 -6.97 -8.75 -12.58
N TYR A 219 -7.11 -7.52 -13.04
CA TYR A 219 -6.15 -6.87 -13.92
C TYR A 219 -6.03 -5.40 -13.51
N TYR A 220 -4.81 -4.93 -13.33
CA TYR A 220 -4.48 -3.53 -13.18
C TYR A 220 -3.49 -3.15 -14.27
N GLY A 221 -3.66 -1.97 -14.87
CA GLY A 221 -2.72 -1.50 -15.88
C GLY A 221 -2.86 -0.01 -16.13
N THR A 222 -1.78 0.74 -15.89
CA THR A 222 -1.75 2.18 -16.22
C THR A 222 -0.57 2.48 -17.13
N TRP A 223 -0.87 3.12 -18.26
CA TRP A 223 0.12 3.71 -19.14
C TRP A 223 -0.51 4.87 -19.92
N ARG A 224 0.13 6.04 -19.84
CA ARG A 224 -0.22 7.20 -20.67
C ARG A 224 0.63 7.15 -21.93
N VAL A 225 0.02 7.43 -23.08
CA VAL A 225 0.75 7.45 -24.34
C VAL A 225 1.78 8.57 -24.28
N ALA A 226 3.06 8.21 -24.39
CA ALA A 226 4.16 9.15 -24.38
C ALA A 226 4.48 9.58 -25.81
N ASN A 227 4.59 10.89 -26.05
CA ASN A 227 5.15 11.41 -27.29
C ASN A 227 6.64 11.10 -27.31
N THR A 228 7.10 10.36 -28.33
CA THR A 228 8.49 9.92 -28.48
C THR A 228 9.46 11.03 -28.81
N ASP A 229 8.97 12.16 -29.31
CA ASP A 229 9.75 13.38 -29.54
C ASP A 229 9.90 14.15 -28.21
N GLY A 230 10.58 13.54 -27.24
CA GLY A 230 10.81 14.15 -25.93
C GLY A 230 11.67 15.41 -26.00
N ASP A 231 11.40 16.38 -25.14
CA ASP A 231 12.23 17.59 -25.02
C ASP A 231 13.48 17.27 -24.17
N GLU A 232 14.67 17.57 -24.68
CA GLU A 232 15.92 17.32 -23.96
C GLU A 232 16.16 18.38 -22.88
N HIS A 233 16.31 17.94 -21.63
CA HIS A 233 16.47 18.79 -20.46
C HIS A 233 17.80 18.55 -19.77
N LYS A 234 18.40 19.62 -19.23
CA LYS A 234 19.73 19.52 -18.61
C LYS A 234 19.65 18.67 -17.35
N VAL A 235 20.52 17.67 -17.24
CA VAL A 235 20.63 16.82 -16.04
C VAL A 235 21.16 17.66 -14.88
N ILE A 236 20.49 17.57 -13.73
CA ILE A 236 21.00 18.07 -12.46
C ILE A 236 22.03 17.05 -11.97
N PRO A 237 23.31 17.44 -11.72
CA PRO A 237 24.30 16.52 -11.18
C PRO A 237 23.80 15.86 -9.89
N LYS A 238 24.08 14.57 -9.73
CA LYS A 238 23.60 13.78 -8.60
C LYS A 238 23.98 14.41 -7.26
N GLU A 239 25.20 14.95 -7.14
CA GLU A 239 25.70 15.58 -5.92
C GLU A 239 24.87 16.81 -5.53
N VAL A 240 24.33 17.52 -6.51
CA VAL A 240 23.44 18.67 -6.29
C VAL A 240 22.05 18.21 -5.84
N ALA A 241 21.53 17.13 -6.43
CA ALA A 241 20.27 16.52 -5.98
C ALA A 241 20.40 15.97 -4.54
N ASP A 242 21.51 15.29 -4.24
CA ASP A 242 21.80 14.73 -2.91
C ASP A 242 21.86 15.83 -1.85
N ALA A 243 22.54 16.95 -2.15
CA ALA A 243 22.61 18.10 -1.24
C ALA A 243 21.23 18.69 -0.95
N LYS A 244 20.37 18.85 -1.98
CA LYS A 244 18.99 19.34 -1.82
C LYS A 244 18.14 18.36 -0.99
N TRP A 245 18.31 17.08 -1.24
CA TRP A 245 17.60 16.04 -0.51
C TRP A 245 18.00 16.03 0.97
N LEU A 246 19.29 16.12 1.28
CA LEU A 246 19.82 16.21 2.65
C LEU A 246 19.38 17.48 3.37
N GLU A 247 19.28 18.61 2.67
CA GLU A 247 18.74 19.86 3.25
C GLU A 247 17.28 19.69 3.71
N SER A 248 16.49 18.93 2.95
CA SER A 248 15.06 18.70 3.25
C SER A 248 14.82 17.61 4.29
N ASN A 249 15.72 16.63 4.40
CA ASN A 249 15.54 15.44 5.25
C ASN A 249 16.43 15.44 6.51
N GLY A 250 17.41 16.33 6.58
CA GLY A 250 18.40 16.38 7.64
C GLY A 250 19.54 15.37 7.45
N VAL A 251 20.64 15.61 8.16
CA VAL A 251 21.91 14.86 8.10
C VAL A 251 22.08 13.89 9.29
N GLY A 252 20.98 13.37 9.84
CA GLY A 252 21.01 12.48 11.02
C GLY A 252 21.71 11.13 10.77
N ASN A 253 21.61 10.21 11.76
CA ASN A 253 22.09 8.82 11.67
C ASN A 253 21.28 8.00 10.64
N MET A 254 21.42 8.34 9.38
CA MET A 254 20.69 7.79 8.26
C MET A 254 21.67 7.27 7.21
N THR A 255 21.46 6.03 6.77
CA THR A 255 22.09 5.49 5.58
C THR A 255 21.09 5.53 4.45
N TRP A 256 21.54 5.88 3.25
CA TRP A 256 20.66 6.05 2.10
C TRP A 256 21.38 5.67 0.82
N LYS A 257 20.59 5.31 -0.18
CA LYS A 257 21.02 5.12 -1.56
C LYS A 257 20.08 5.88 -2.48
N SER A 258 20.54 6.17 -3.68
CA SER A 258 19.70 6.81 -4.69
C SER A 258 20.02 6.33 -6.09
N TYR A 259 19.02 6.30 -6.96
CA TYR A 259 19.17 5.90 -8.36
C TYR A 259 18.31 6.78 -9.28
N LEU A 260 18.67 6.82 -10.55
CA LEU A 260 17.91 7.51 -11.59
C LEU A 260 16.69 6.67 -11.98
N ALA A 261 15.53 7.32 -12.11
CA ALA A 261 14.29 6.74 -12.58
C ALA A 261 13.50 7.78 -13.40
N TYR A 262 12.40 7.36 -14.03
CA TYR A 262 11.32 8.27 -14.45
C TYR A 262 10.14 8.15 -13.50
N PHE A 263 9.36 9.21 -13.35
CA PHE A 263 8.15 9.17 -12.52
C PHE A 263 6.87 9.13 -13.36
N ALA A 264 6.02 8.13 -13.13
CA ALA A 264 4.67 8.05 -13.67
C ALA A 264 3.62 8.07 -12.55
N ALA A 265 2.73 9.07 -12.58
CA ALA A 265 1.67 9.24 -11.60
C ALA A 265 0.60 8.14 -11.71
N PRO A 266 0.03 7.68 -10.59
CA PRO A 266 -0.93 6.57 -10.57
C PRO A 266 -2.25 6.88 -11.30
N ILE A 267 -3.13 5.87 -11.36
CA ILE A 267 -4.51 6.01 -11.84
C ILE A 267 -5.25 7.10 -11.06
N GLY A 268 -6.13 7.86 -11.74
CA GLY A 268 -6.90 8.94 -11.12
C GLY A 268 -6.20 10.29 -11.07
N LEU A 269 -4.90 10.36 -11.37
CA LEU A 269 -4.17 11.63 -11.48
C LEU A 269 -3.92 12.04 -12.91
N GLU A 270 -4.07 13.33 -13.19
CA GLU A 270 -3.57 13.91 -14.43
C GLU A 270 -2.05 14.06 -14.35
N GLN A 271 -1.36 13.67 -15.42
CA GLN A 271 0.07 13.90 -15.56
C GLN A 271 0.37 14.25 -17.01
N GLN A 272 0.93 15.44 -17.21
CA GLN A 272 1.23 15.96 -18.54
C GLN A 272 2.61 15.56 -19.06
N PHE A 273 3.52 15.17 -18.16
CA PHE A 273 4.90 14.86 -18.50
C PHE A 273 5.40 13.64 -17.73
N LEU A 274 6.09 12.74 -18.43
CA LEU A 274 6.96 11.72 -17.87
C LEU A 274 8.36 12.32 -17.78
N TYR A 275 8.90 12.45 -16.58
CA TYR A 275 10.15 13.19 -16.33
C TYR A 275 11.08 12.40 -15.41
N PRO A 276 12.40 12.60 -15.55
CA PRO A 276 13.39 11.88 -14.77
C PRO A 276 13.50 12.42 -13.34
N VAL A 277 13.71 11.53 -12.39
CA VAL A 277 13.86 11.78 -10.95
C VAL A 277 15.00 10.95 -10.37
N TYR A 278 15.62 11.45 -9.31
CA TYR A 278 16.40 10.65 -8.38
C TYR A 278 15.47 10.14 -7.29
N VAL A 279 15.44 8.81 -7.11
CA VAL A 279 14.72 8.14 -6.03
C VAL A 279 15.68 7.95 -4.88
N TYR A 280 15.26 8.28 -3.66
CA TYR A 280 16.03 8.10 -2.43
C TYR A 280 15.34 7.07 -1.54
N GLU A 281 16.09 6.03 -1.19
CA GLU A 281 15.70 5.00 -0.22
C GLU A 281 16.63 5.11 0.97
N SER A 282 16.08 5.17 2.18
CA SER A 282 16.87 5.40 3.38
C SER A 282 16.41 4.58 4.59
N THR A 283 17.38 4.31 5.46
CA THR A 283 17.18 3.70 6.77
C THR A 283 17.74 4.62 7.83
N GLN A 284 17.04 4.76 8.95
CA GLN A 284 17.45 5.61 10.06
C GLN A 284 17.58 4.80 11.34
N ILE A 285 18.59 5.11 12.16
CA ILE A 285 18.70 4.53 13.50
C ILE A 285 17.97 5.43 14.49
N VAL A 286 16.86 4.94 15.03
CA VAL A 286 16.05 5.63 16.03
C VAL A 286 16.05 4.80 17.31
N ASN A 287 16.57 5.37 18.40
CA ASN A 287 16.69 4.67 19.70
C ASN A 287 17.39 3.30 19.61
N GLY A 288 18.41 3.18 18.75
CA GLY A 288 19.18 1.94 18.55
C GLY A 288 18.51 0.88 17.66
N LYS A 289 17.33 1.17 17.09
CA LYS A 289 16.67 0.32 16.09
C LYS A 289 16.79 0.92 14.70
N THR A 290 17.02 0.08 13.70
CA THR A 290 16.96 0.48 12.30
C THR A 290 15.50 0.58 11.87
N VAL A 291 15.14 1.71 11.26
CA VAL A 291 13.80 2.01 10.76
C VAL A 291 13.92 2.32 9.28
N GLN A 292 13.14 1.64 8.46
CA GLN A 292 13.03 1.96 7.05
C GLN A 292 12.19 3.23 6.87
N VAL A 293 12.73 4.19 6.13
CA VAL A 293 12.07 5.46 5.83
C VAL A 293 11.38 5.35 4.47
N ARG A 294 10.21 5.99 4.33
CA ARG A 294 9.47 6.03 3.07
C ARG A 294 10.35 6.61 1.96
N SER A 295 10.27 6.03 0.75
CA SER A 295 11.03 6.53 -0.37
C SER A 295 10.57 7.95 -0.77
N THR A 296 11.51 8.78 -1.20
CA THR A 296 11.24 10.16 -1.66
C THR A 296 11.96 10.42 -2.99
N ARG A 297 11.60 11.53 -3.66
CA ARG A 297 12.01 11.82 -5.04
C ARG A 297 12.42 13.26 -5.22
N VAL A 298 13.48 13.48 -6.00
CA VAL A 298 13.96 14.81 -6.42
C VAL A 298 14.04 14.83 -7.96
N PRO A 299 13.61 15.91 -8.66
CA PRO A 299 13.80 16.00 -10.11
C PRO A 299 15.26 15.82 -10.53
N ALA A 300 15.51 15.03 -11.57
CA ALA A 300 16.86 14.77 -12.08
C ALA A 300 17.27 15.72 -13.22
N THR A 301 16.38 16.63 -13.62
CA THR A 301 16.65 17.64 -14.65
C THR A 301 16.21 19.02 -14.20
N ASP A 302 16.58 20.06 -14.96
CA ASP A 302 16.08 21.42 -14.79
C ASP A 302 14.56 21.56 -15.05
N PHE A 303 13.93 20.52 -15.60
CA PHE A 303 12.47 20.40 -15.68
C PHE A 303 11.89 19.83 -14.38
N CYS A 304 11.03 20.62 -13.74
CA CYS A 304 10.23 20.19 -12.61
C CYS A 304 8.77 20.63 -12.85
N PRO A 305 7.83 19.71 -13.11
CA PRO A 305 6.43 20.09 -13.26
C PRO A 305 5.92 20.64 -11.93
N VAL A 306 5.13 21.72 -12.01
CA VAL A 306 4.53 22.34 -10.83
C VAL A 306 3.54 21.35 -10.21
N ILE A 307 3.89 20.81 -9.05
CA ILE A 307 2.95 20.06 -8.23
C ILE A 307 2.04 21.08 -7.56
N VAL A 308 0.73 21.00 -7.81
CA VAL A 308 -0.25 21.91 -7.18
C VAL A 308 -0.22 21.65 -5.67
N ASN A 309 0.34 22.60 -4.94
CA ASN A 309 0.41 22.50 -3.48
C ASN A 309 -1.01 22.67 -2.92
N ILE A 310 -1.56 21.61 -2.33
CA ILE A 310 -2.88 21.69 -1.68
C ILE A 310 -2.68 22.54 -0.43
N GLY A 311 -3.18 23.79 -0.48
CA GLY A 311 -3.00 24.75 0.61
C GLY A 311 -3.43 24.20 1.97
N PRO A 312 -2.90 24.76 3.08
CA PRO A 312 -3.15 24.25 4.42
C PRO A 312 -4.66 24.26 4.71
N LEU A 313 -5.20 23.13 5.18
CA LEU A 313 -6.51 23.13 5.83
C LEU A 313 -6.41 23.87 7.17
N GLU A 314 -7.42 24.64 7.52
CA GLU A 314 -7.55 25.20 8.88
C GLU A 314 -7.51 24.09 9.94
N VAL A 315 -6.92 24.41 11.09
CA VAL A 315 -6.83 23.51 12.25
C VAL A 315 -8.09 23.73 13.08
N TYR A 316 -8.89 22.69 13.27
CA TYR A 316 -9.99 22.72 14.23
C TYR A 316 -9.47 22.29 15.60
N GLU A 317 -9.45 23.21 16.56
CA GLU A 317 -8.83 23.01 17.88
C GLU A 317 -9.78 22.47 18.97
N LYS A 318 -11.06 22.21 18.66
CA LYS A 318 -12.03 21.86 19.71
C LYS A 318 -12.64 20.48 19.48
N PRO A 319 -12.15 19.44 20.17
CA PRO A 319 -12.84 18.15 20.22
C PRO A 319 -14.23 18.32 20.82
N ARG A 320 -15.01 17.25 20.67
CA ARG A 320 -16.26 17.07 21.40
C ARG A 320 -16.05 17.35 22.91
N LYS A 321 -17.01 18.03 23.54
CA LYS A 321 -17.04 18.14 25.00
C LYS A 321 -17.37 16.76 25.59
N ASN A 322 -16.50 16.25 26.46
CA ASN A 322 -16.72 15.02 27.23
C ASN A 322 -18.16 14.90 27.73
N GLY A 323 -18.82 13.76 27.46
CA GLY A 323 -20.08 13.37 28.10
C GLY A 323 -21.33 13.30 27.22
N THR A 324 -21.25 13.57 25.92
CA THR A 324 -22.34 13.18 24.99
C THR A 324 -22.04 11.82 24.39
N VAL A 325 -22.09 10.77 25.21
CA VAL A 325 -22.08 9.38 24.71
C VAL A 325 -23.27 9.25 23.76
N HIS A 326 -23.03 9.03 22.47
CA HIS A 326 -24.11 8.67 21.57
C HIS A 326 -24.75 7.40 22.12
N LYS A 327 -26.08 7.36 22.18
CA LYS A 327 -26.77 6.09 22.37
C LYS A 327 -26.32 5.20 21.22
N LYS A 328 -25.50 4.18 21.53
CA LYS A 328 -25.05 3.18 20.56
C LYS A 328 -26.23 2.78 19.69
N CYS A 329 -26.14 3.12 18.42
CA CYS A 329 -27.15 2.84 17.43
C CYS A 329 -27.08 1.33 17.14
N ARG A 330 -27.71 0.51 18.00
CA ARG A 330 -27.62 -0.97 18.02
C ARG A 330 -28.00 -1.70 16.70
N HIS A 331 -28.38 -1.01 15.63
CA HIS A 331 -28.91 -1.64 14.41
C HIS A 331 -28.58 -0.89 13.11
N GLY A 332 -27.31 -0.53 12.90
CA GLY A 332 -26.72 -0.41 11.56
C GLY A 332 -27.13 0.77 10.66
N VAL A 333 -28.22 1.48 10.92
CA VAL A 333 -28.55 2.76 10.25
C VAL A 333 -29.42 3.54 11.21
N CYS A 334 -28.86 4.49 11.95
CA CYS A 334 -29.68 5.55 12.50
C CYS A 334 -29.27 6.83 11.78
N GLU A 335 -30.23 7.40 11.06
CA GLU A 335 -30.08 8.64 10.27
C GLU A 335 -29.62 9.83 11.15
N ASP A 336 -29.69 9.68 12.48
CA ASP A 336 -29.26 10.66 13.47
C ASP A 336 -27.90 10.34 14.14
N CYS A 337 -27.21 9.21 13.81
CA CYS A 337 -25.85 9.00 14.32
C CYS A 337 -24.90 9.93 13.55
N ILE A 338 -24.17 10.78 14.27
CA ILE A 338 -23.20 11.67 13.67
C ILE A 338 -22.02 10.81 13.23
N LYS A 339 -21.68 10.82 11.93
CA LYS A 339 -20.45 10.19 11.42
C LYS A 339 -19.26 11.08 11.77
N GLU A 340 -18.24 10.54 12.42
CA GLU A 340 -17.09 11.25 12.95
C GLU A 340 -15.79 10.65 12.39
N CYS A 341 -14.84 11.51 12.04
CA CYS A 341 -13.52 11.08 11.59
C CYS A 341 -12.39 11.85 12.26
N GLY A 342 -11.24 11.22 12.35
CA GLY A 342 -10.04 11.78 12.96
C GLY A 342 -8.82 11.56 12.10
N VAL A 343 -7.85 12.48 12.18
CA VAL A 343 -6.56 12.28 11.52
C VAL A 343 -5.40 12.71 12.39
N GLU A 344 -4.31 11.95 12.32
CA GLU A 344 -3.00 12.36 12.79
C GLU A 344 -1.98 12.21 11.68
N TYR A 345 -1.05 13.16 11.53
CA TYR A 345 0.03 13.02 10.56
C TYR A 345 1.37 13.57 11.01
N LEU A 346 2.45 12.94 10.57
CA LEU A 346 3.82 13.37 10.82
C LEU A 346 4.49 13.79 9.51
N THR A 347 4.71 15.09 9.35
CA THR A 347 5.59 15.63 8.30
C THR A 347 7.00 15.79 8.84
N MET A 348 7.12 16.26 10.09
CA MET A 348 8.38 16.44 10.79
C MET A 348 8.25 15.99 12.25
N ALA A 349 9.25 15.27 12.73
CA ALA A 349 9.39 14.90 14.12
C ALA A 349 10.88 14.83 14.50
N PRO A 350 11.25 15.10 15.77
CA PRO A 350 12.64 15.04 16.21
C PRO A 350 13.28 13.68 15.91
N GLY A 351 14.44 13.70 15.26
CA GLY A 351 15.20 12.48 14.96
C GLY A 351 14.61 11.59 13.87
N LEU A 352 13.59 12.06 13.13
CA LEU A 352 12.98 11.36 12.00
C LEU A 352 13.16 12.14 10.69
N ALA A 353 13.29 11.43 9.57
CA ALA A 353 13.31 12.04 8.24
C ALA A 353 11.99 12.76 7.92
N SER A 354 12.03 13.76 7.04
CA SER A 354 10.84 14.53 6.65
C SER A 354 9.97 13.74 5.66
N LEU A 355 8.66 13.73 5.89
CA LEU A 355 7.67 13.13 4.99
C LEU A 355 6.74 14.21 4.43
N SER A 356 7.17 14.81 3.31
CA SER A 356 6.53 16.02 2.76
C SER A 356 5.07 15.82 2.32
N LYS A 357 4.63 14.59 2.04
CA LYS A 357 3.30 14.32 1.47
C LYS A 357 2.26 13.86 2.49
N THR A 358 2.66 13.52 3.71
CA THR A 358 1.74 13.06 4.77
C THR A 358 0.64 14.07 5.07
N GLN A 359 0.96 15.36 5.05
CA GLN A 359 -0.05 16.42 5.22
C GLN A 359 -1.11 16.38 4.12
N ALA A 360 -0.71 16.33 2.85
CA ALA A 360 -1.64 16.31 1.73
C ALA A 360 -2.48 15.02 1.73
N ASN A 361 -1.88 13.89 2.12
CA ASN A 361 -2.57 12.60 2.29
C ASN A 361 -3.68 12.68 3.34
N ALA A 362 -3.37 13.16 4.55
CA ALA A 362 -4.30 13.37 5.65
C ALA A 362 -5.41 14.37 5.29
N VAL A 363 -5.06 15.47 4.64
CA VAL A 363 -6.01 16.47 4.14
C VAL A 363 -6.96 15.87 3.12
N GLY A 364 -6.46 15.02 2.23
CA GLY A 364 -7.23 14.30 1.23
C GLY A 364 -8.32 13.41 1.85
N PHE A 365 -7.94 12.63 2.87
CA PHE A 365 -8.88 11.82 3.66
C PHE A 365 -10.01 12.66 4.27
N LEU A 366 -9.65 13.73 5.00
CA LEU A 366 -10.63 14.58 5.66
C LEU A 366 -11.58 15.27 4.67
N LYS A 367 -11.04 15.90 3.61
CA LYS A 367 -11.86 16.56 2.59
C LYS A 367 -12.80 15.58 1.90
N ALA A 368 -12.32 14.36 1.64
CA ALA A 368 -13.14 13.34 1.05
C ALA A 368 -14.30 12.97 1.98
N LEU A 369 -14.08 12.72 3.27
CA LEU A 369 -15.16 12.41 4.22
C LEU A 369 -16.10 13.59 4.49
N GLU A 370 -15.58 14.81 4.65
CA GLU A 370 -16.37 16.03 4.87
C GLU A 370 -17.35 16.26 3.71
N ALA A 371 -16.96 15.95 2.47
CA ALA A 371 -17.84 16.01 1.32
C ALA A 371 -19.01 15.00 1.37
N ASP A 372 -18.97 14.00 2.27
CA ASP A 372 -20.08 13.07 2.59
C ASP A 372 -20.79 13.44 3.90
N GLY A 373 -20.56 14.64 4.43
CA GLY A 373 -21.21 15.14 5.64
C GLY A 373 -20.64 14.58 6.95
N TRP A 374 -19.47 13.97 6.93
CA TRP A 374 -18.77 13.54 8.14
C TRP A 374 -18.27 14.75 8.92
N LYS A 375 -18.29 14.65 10.25
CA LYS A 375 -17.70 15.65 11.14
C LYS A 375 -16.27 15.27 11.47
N ILE A 376 -15.39 16.26 11.39
CA ILE A 376 -13.99 16.09 11.81
C ILE A 376 -13.97 16.21 13.34
N ASN A 377 -13.73 15.11 14.04
CA ASN A 377 -13.57 15.10 15.50
C ASN A 377 -12.22 15.72 15.90
N PHE A 378 -11.14 15.33 15.22
CA PHE A 378 -9.81 15.87 15.47
C PHE A 378 -8.89 15.83 14.25
N LYS A 379 -7.87 16.69 14.28
CA LYS A 379 -6.82 16.78 13.26
C LYS A 379 -5.52 17.23 13.91
N TRP A 380 -4.61 16.29 14.12
CA TRP A 380 -3.31 16.55 14.72
C TRP A 380 -2.16 16.39 13.73
N SER A 381 -1.10 17.14 13.99
CA SER A 381 0.07 17.15 13.14
C SER A 381 1.36 17.35 13.92
N ASN A 382 2.43 16.70 13.49
CA ASN A 382 3.79 16.91 14.01
C ASN A 382 3.81 16.82 15.53
N GLN A 383 4.30 17.84 16.23
CA GLN A 383 4.41 17.89 17.70
C GLN A 383 3.08 17.70 18.46
N ASN A 384 1.93 17.82 17.77
CA ASN A 384 0.61 17.62 18.36
C ASN A 384 0.08 16.18 18.23
N VAL A 385 0.86 15.27 17.63
CA VAL A 385 0.56 13.83 17.56
C VAL A 385 0.98 13.21 18.90
N TRP A 386 0.03 12.99 19.80
CA TRP A 386 0.30 12.68 21.20
C TRP A 386 0.01 11.24 21.57
N ARG A 387 0.87 10.64 22.40
CA ARG A 387 0.65 9.29 22.94
C ARG A 387 -0.68 9.16 23.67
N SER A 388 -1.09 10.21 24.39
CA SER A 388 -2.32 10.21 25.18
C SER A 388 -3.56 9.90 24.33
N ASP A 389 -3.55 10.34 23.08
CA ASP A 389 -4.73 10.31 22.21
C ASP A 389 -5.01 8.89 21.72
N TRP A 390 -3.99 8.03 21.75
CA TRP A 390 -4.06 6.60 21.46
C TRP A 390 -4.22 5.71 22.70
N THR A 391 -4.04 6.26 23.90
CA THR A 391 -3.94 5.50 25.15
C THR A 391 -4.93 5.99 26.21
N ILE A 392 -4.55 6.98 27.01
CA ILE A 392 -5.31 7.38 28.21
C ILE A 392 -6.53 8.24 27.86
N ASN A 393 -6.45 9.05 26.80
CA ASN A 393 -7.52 9.94 26.34
C ASN A 393 -8.19 9.40 25.07
N ASN A 394 -8.08 8.11 24.79
CA ASN A 394 -8.51 7.54 23.52
C ASN A 394 -10.03 7.74 23.29
N ASP A 395 -10.88 7.59 24.31
CA ASP A 395 -12.34 7.84 24.25
C ASP A 395 -12.73 9.26 23.79
N VAL A 396 -11.81 10.22 23.87
CA VAL A 396 -12.03 11.61 23.42
C VAL A 396 -11.55 11.81 21.98
N TRP A 397 -10.52 11.06 21.59
CA TRP A 397 -9.78 11.25 20.35
C TRP A 397 -9.94 10.04 19.44
N VAL A 398 -8.97 9.12 19.46
CA VAL A 398 -8.89 7.99 18.53
C VAL A 398 -10.12 7.09 18.63
N ASP A 399 -10.55 6.74 19.84
CA ASP A 399 -11.75 5.92 20.06
C ASP A 399 -13.06 6.72 20.06
N GLY A 400 -12.97 8.05 20.04
CA GLY A 400 -14.11 8.96 19.97
C GLY A 400 -14.53 9.34 18.53
N ALA A 401 -14.07 8.62 17.51
CA ALA A 401 -14.44 8.84 16.11
C ALA A 401 -14.63 7.49 15.40
N ASP A 402 -15.58 7.37 14.47
CA ASP A 402 -15.83 6.11 13.74
C ASP A 402 -14.65 5.70 12.84
N PHE A 403 -13.98 6.68 12.20
CA PHE A 403 -12.91 6.44 11.23
C PHE A 403 -11.67 7.30 11.50
N VAL A 404 -10.57 6.67 11.91
CA VAL A 404 -9.28 7.33 12.14
C VAL A 404 -8.26 6.96 11.06
N PHE A 405 -7.54 7.98 10.59
CA PHE A 405 -6.43 7.84 9.64
C PHE A 405 -5.14 8.39 10.23
N TYR A 406 -4.08 7.59 10.23
CA TYR A 406 -2.73 8.02 10.57
C TYR A 406 -1.82 7.90 9.36
N THR A 407 -0.96 8.90 9.14
CA THR A 407 0.10 8.81 8.12
C THR A 407 1.40 9.46 8.59
N GLY A 408 2.51 8.72 8.48
CA GLY A 408 3.78 9.12 9.05
C GLY A 408 4.82 8.01 8.97
N HIS A 409 5.68 7.94 9.99
CA HIS A 409 6.63 6.83 10.16
C HIS A 409 6.03 5.72 11.01
N ALA A 410 6.36 4.48 10.67
CA ALA A 410 6.01 3.27 11.43
C ALA A 410 7.01 2.14 11.15
N GLY A 411 6.84 1.03 11.87
CA GLY A 411 7.46 -0.26 11.61
C GLY A 411 6.64 -1.37 12.27
N GLY A 412 7.13 -2.61 12.23
CA GLY A 412 6.42 -3.78 12.78
C GLY A 412 5.96 -3.61 14.24
N ASP A 413 6.72 -2.86 15.04
CA ASP A 413 6.44 -2.64 16.46
C ASP A 413 5.45 -1.50 16.76
N GLY A 414 5.02 -0.71 15.77
CA GLY A 414 4.09 0.41 15.95
C GLY A 414 4.42 1.64 15.11
N TRP A 415 3.91 2.82 15.51
CA TRP A 415 4.09 4.07 14.75
C TRP A 415 4.64 5.20 15.61
N TYR A 416 5.30 6.16 14.96
CA TYR A 416 5.97 7.27 15.64
C TYR A 416 5.00 8.39 16.00
N LEU A 417 5.39 9.19 17.00
CA LEU A 417 4.62 10.32 17.52
C LEU A 417 5.36 11.64 17.33
N GLY A 418 4.71 12.75 17.68
CA GLY A 418 5.21 14.11 17.48
C GLY A 418 6.51 14.45 18.19
N ASP A 419 6.80 13.73 19.27
CA ASP A 419 8.05 13.84 20.04
C ASP A 419 9.17 12.94 19.50
N GLY A 420 8.94 12.21 18.41
CA GLY A 420 9.86 11.24 17.83
C GLY A 420 9.90 9.90 18.57
N SER A 421 9.06 9.71 19.59
CA SER A 421 8.94 8.42 20.27
C SER A 421 8.05 7.45 19.48
N LEU A 422 8.32 6.15 19.63
CA LEU A 422 7.48 5.09 19.10
C LEU A 422 6.30 4.88 20.05
N LEU A 423 5.07 4.88 19.54
CA LEU A 423 3.94 4.21 20.16
C LEU A 423 4.04 2.72 19.83
N ALA A 424 4.64 1.96 20.74
CA ALA A 424 4.80 0.53 20.56
C ALA A 424 3.48 -0.21 20.83
N TYR A 425 3.22 -1.30 20.11
CA TYR A 425 2.00 -2.11 20.25
C TYR A 425 1.72 -2.54 21.70
N ASN A 426 2.77 -2.81 22.48
CA ASN A 426 2.69 -3.22 23.88
C ASN A 426 2.44 -2.06 24.87
N GLN A 427 2.42 -0.82 24.40
CA GLN A 427 2.02 0.37 25.17
C GLN A 427 0.52 0.66 25.02
N ILE A 428 -0.13 0.06 24.02
CA ILE A 428 -1.58 0.09 23.85
C ILE A 428 -2.13 -1.02 24.73
N GLY A 429 -3.01 -0.66 25.67
CA GLY A 429 -3.64 -1.60 26.58
C GLY A 429 -4.47 -2.66 25.84
N PRO A 430 -4.86 -3.76 26.52
CA PRO A 430 -5.77 -4.73 25.95
C PRO A 430 -7.19 -4.14 25.86
N ASN A 431 -7.89 -4.44 24.77
CA ASN A 431 -9.27 -4.11 24.49
C ASN A 431 -9.56 -2.60 24.54
N VAL A 432 -8.72 -1.79 23.88
CA VAL A 432 -8.78 -0.32 23.95
C VAL A 432 -9.59 0.31 22.83
N TYR A 433 -9.66 -0.30 21.64
CA TYR A 433 -10.26 0.34 20.47
C TYR A 433 -11.64 -0.22 20.11
N GLY A 434 -12.56 0.70 19.83
CA GLY A 434 -13.96 0.54 19.50
C GLY A 434 -14.88 0.36 20.70
N ASP A 435 -14.40 0.51 21.94
CA ASP A 435 -15.30 0.34 23.09
C ASP A 435 -16.24 1.54 23.25
N THR A 436 -15.76 2.72 22.84
CA THR A 436 -16.52 3.95 22.63
C THR A 436 -17.14 3.98 21.23
N ASP A 437 -16.38 4.26 20.16
CA ASP A 437 -16.92 4.59 18.83
C ASP A 437 -16.03 4.19 17.63
N LEU A 438 -14.75 3.83 17.81
CA LEU A 438 -13.87 3.56 16.66
C LEU A 438 -14.17 2.23 15.98
N GLU A 439 -14.57 2.31 14.71
CA GLU A 439 -14.83 1.15 13.86
C GLU A 439 -13.64 0.83 12.95
N TRP A 440 -13.02 1.87 12.39
CA TRP A 440 -12.00 1.70 11.35
C TRP A 440 -10.76 2.55 11.60
N LEU A 441 -9.60 1.89 11.56
CA LEU A 441 -8.29 2.52 11.71
C LEU A 441 -7.43 2.26 10.48
N VAL A 442 -6.84 3.31 9.91
CA VAL A 442 -5.81 3.19 8.86
C VAL A 442 -4.48 3.73 9.39
N ILE A 443 -3.43 2.91 9.33
CA ILE A 443 -2.05 3.29 9.58
C ILE A 443 -1.32 3.28 8.23
N ALA A 444 -1.44 4.38 7.49
CA ALA A 444 -0.81 4.60 6.19
C ALA A 444 0.66 5.01 6.37
N ALA A 445 1.47 4.06 6.86
CA ALA A 445 2.89 4.19 7.17
C ALA A 445 3.62 2.83 7.00
N CYS A 446 4.95 2.83 7.00
CA CYS A 446 5.75 1.63 6.77
C CYS A 446 5.48 0.52 7.79
N GLY A 447 5.12 -0.68 7.31
CA GLY A 447 5.28 -1.93 8.05
C GLY A 447 4.52 -2.19 9.36
N PRO A 448 3.44 -1.51 9.78
CA PRO A 448 2.72 -1.91 11.00
C PRO A 448 2.30 -3.40 10.99
N PHE A 449 2.09 -3.99 9.81
CA PHE A 449 1.75 -5.40 9.61
C PHE A 449 2.87 -6.25 9.02
N GLN A 450 4.15 -5.87 9.21
CA GLN A 450 5.28 -6.74 8.89
C GLN A 450 5.07 -8.13 9.51
N ASP A 451 5.31 -9.21 8.78
CA ASP A 451 5.01 -10.56 9.27
C ASP A 451 5.99 -11.55 8.66
N ASP A 452 6.32 -12.61 9.40
CA ASP A 452 7.25 -13.66 8.96
C ASP A 452 6.86 -14.30 7.63
N ILE A 453 5.56 -14.30 7.28
CA ILE A 453 5.10 -14.84 5.99
C ILE A 453 5.42 -13.92 4.79
N ILE A 454 5.63 -12.63 5.05
CA ILE A 454 5.97 -11.62 4.03
C ILE A 454 7.48 -11.40 4.03
N GLU A 455 8.06 -11.17 5.20
CA GLU A 455 9.48 -10.91 5.41
C GLU A 455 9.95 -11.71 6.63
N PRO A 456 10.75 -12.79 6.43
CA PRO A 456 11.19 -13.63 7.54
C PRO A 456 12.00 -12.88 8.58
N GLY A 457 11.65 -13.01 9.86
CA GLY A 457 12.31 -12.38 11.00
C GLY A 457 11.51 -11.23 11.62
N GLU A 458 10.41 -10.83 11.01
CA GLU A 458 9.52 -9.75 11.48
C GLU A 458 8.50 -10.20 12.54
N GLY A 459 8.38 -11.52 12.77
CA GLY A 459 7.48 -12.10 13.77
C GLY A 459 6.02 -12.14 13.33
N ASP A 460 5.12 -12.24 14.32
CA ASP A 460 3.67 -12.43 14.09
C ASP A 460 2.88 -11.14 14.31
N ALA A 461 2.36 -10.56 13.23
CA ALA A 461 1.54 -9.35 13.28
C ALA A 461 0.24 -9.57 14.08
N TYR A 462 -0.32 -10.78 14.11
CA TYR A 462 -1.48 -11.07 14.96
C TYR A 462 -1.19 -10.86 16.43
N SER A 463 -0.05 -11.38 16.89
CA SER A 463 0.34 -11.31 18.30
C SER A 463 0.63 -9.88 18.74
N ARG A 464 0.88 -8.96 17.81
CA ARG A 464 1.07 -7.54 18.11
C ARG A 464 -0.22 -6.73 18.13
N TRP A 465 -1.23 -7.08 17.34
CA TRP A 465 -2.39 -6.22 17.14
C TRP A 465 -3.73 -6.80 17.58
N ASN A 466 -3.87 -8.11 17.78
CA ASN A 466 -5.16 -8.71 18.14
C ASN A 466 -5.73 -8.17 19.46
N HIS A 467 -4.87 -7.82 20.41
CA HIS A 467 -5.28 -7.42 21.74
C HIS A 467 -5.93 -6.04 21.78
N VAL A 468 -5.81 -5.19 20.76
CA VAL A 468 -6.35 -3.82 20.81
C VAL A 468 -7.86 -3.78 20.53
N PHE A 469 -8.43 -4.82 19.94
CA PHE A 469 -9.82 -4.85 19.47
C PHE A 469 -10.83 -5.01 20.64
N ASN A 470 -11.76 -4.07 20.76
CA ASN A 470 -12.90 -4.09 21.70
C ASN A 470 -14.14 -3.39 21.11
N GLY A 471 -14.47 -3.74 19.88
CA GLY A 471 -15.48 -3.06 19.07
C GLY A 471 -14.92 -2.62 17.74
N LEU A 472 -13.60 -2.37 17.66
CA LEU A 472 -12.93 -2.09 16.40
C LEU A 472 -13.23 -3.18 15.37
N HIS A 473 -13.51 -2.77 14.14
CA HIS A 473 -13.84 -3.69 13.05
C HIS A 473 -12.60 -4.00 12.22
N LEU A 474 -11.88 -2.96 11.76
CA LEU A 474 -10.71 -3.12 10.89
C LEU A 474 -9.52 -2.23 11.31
N ILE A 475 -8.32 -2.79 11.15
CA ILE A 475 -7.07 -2.02 11.05
C ILE A 475 -6.46 -2.27 9.67
N LEU A 476 -6.19 -1.20 8.94
CA LEU A 476 -5.66 -1.20 7.59
C LEU A 476 -4.26 -0.58 7.62
N GLY A 477 -3.32 -1.09 6.82
CA GLY A 477 -1.96 -0.54 6.79
C GLY A 477 -1.07 -1.23 5.76
N TYR A 478 0.23 -1.21 6.00
CA TYR A 478 1.24 -1.88 5.16
C TYR A 478 2.01 -2.93 5.94
N ALA A 479 2.50 -3.94 5.23
CA ALA A 479 3.41 -4.95 5.77
C ALA A 479 4.84 -4.82 5.28
N THR A 480 5.10 -3.87 4.39
CA THR A 480 6.45 -3.52 3.94
C THR A 480 6.63 -2.02 3.95
N VAL A 481 7.81 -1.56 3.53
CA VAL A 481 8.11 -0.14 3.34
C VAL A 481 7.25 0.41 2.20
N SER A 482 6.62 1.56 2.43
CA SER A 482 5.78 2.24 1.43
C SER A 482 6.42 3.55 0.98
N ASP A 483 6.09 4.00 -0.23
CA ASP A 483 6.46 5.33 -0.74
C ASP A 483 5.72 6.43 0.00
N ASP A 484 6.32 7.62 0.15
CA ASP A 484 5.60 8.82 0.63
C ASP A 484 4.63 9.28 -0.47
N THR A 485 3.32 9.16 -0.21
CA THR A 485 2.25 9.53 -1.15
C THR A 485 1.24 10.47 -0.50
N ASP A 486 0.60 11.29 -1.32
CA ASP A 486 -0.44 12.27 -0.96
C ASP A 486 -1.86 11.80 -1.34
N LEU A 487 -2.01 10.54 -1.74
CA LEU A 487 -3.20 10.07 -2.46
C LEU A 487 -4.05 9.07 -1.69
N GLU A 488 -3.43 8.29 -0.79
CA GLU A 488 -4.07 7.17 -0.12
C GLU A 488 -5.39 7.57 0.56
N GLY A 489 -5.38 8.66 1.32
CA GLY A 489 -6.54 9.17 2.01
C GLY A 489 -7.71 9.52 1.08
N THR A 490 -7.44 10.24 -0.01
CA THR A 490 -8.47 10.61 -1.00
C THR A 490 -8.99 9.37 -1.75
N MET A 491 -8.08 8.51 -2.19
CA MET A 491 -8.41 7.33 -3.00
C MET A 491 -9.18 6.28 -2.20
N LEU A 492 -8.84 6.08 -0.92
CA LEU A 492 -9.53 5.17 -0.02
C LEU A 492 -11.02 5.53 0.06
N ILE A 493 -11.31 6.79 0.36
CA ILE A 493 -12.69 7.27 0.50
C ILE A 493 -13.41 7.29 -0.85
N SER A 494 -12.72 7.70 -1.93
CA SER A 494 -13.28 7.63 -3.28
C SER A 494 -13.72 6.21 -3.63
N ASN A 495 -12.86 5.21 -3.39
CA ASN A 495 -13.20 3.81 -3.63
C ASN A 495 -14.36 3.35 -2.73
N ALA A 496 -14.35 3.68 -1.44
CA ALA A 496 -15.42 3.24 -0.54
C ALA A 496 -16.81 3.79 -0.98
N ARG A 497 -16.86 5.03 -1.48
CA ARG A 497 -18.07 5.63 -2.06
C ARG A 497 -18.58 4.95 -3.33
N GLN A 498 -17.74 4.16 -4.00
CA GLN A 498 -18.13 3.35 -5.16
C GLN A 498 -18.82 2.04 -4.77
N GLY A 499 -19.00 1.82 -3.47
CA GLY A 499 -19.63 0.64 -2.88
C GLY A 499 -18.66 -0.54 -2.76
N TYR A 500 -17.35 -0.28 -2.73
CA TYR A 500 -16.36 -1.28 -2.32
C TYR A 500 -16.36 -1.41 -0.80
N THR A 501 -16.01 -2.59 -0.28
CA THR A 501 -15.73 -2.73 1.16
C THR A 501 -14.51 -1.86 1.52
N LEU A 502 -14.33 -1.53 2.80
CA LEU A 502 -13.16 -0.77 3.24
C LEU A 502 -11.84 -1.55 3.01
N LEU A 503 -11.86 -2.87 3.14
CA LEU A 503 -10.75 -3.75 2.78
C LEU A 503 -10.43 -3.64 1.27
N GLU A 504 -11.45 -3.79 0.42
CA GLU A 504 -11.29 -3.68 -1.04
C GLU A 504 -10.79 -2.28 -1.44
N SER A 505 -11.33 -1.26 -0.80
CA SER A 505 -10.98 0.15 -1.04
C SER A 505 -9.52 0.42 -0.67
N TRP A 506 -9.04 -0.13 0.45
CA TRP A 506 -7.66 0.02 0.87
C TRP A 506 -6.69 -0.72 -0.05
N PHE A 507 -6.95 -1.98 -0.38
CA PHE A 507 -6.08 -2.74 -1.27
C PHE A 507 -6.06 -2.17 -2.68
N LYS A 508 -7.19 -1.70 -3.21
CA LYS A 508 -7.23 -1.00 -4.50
C LYS A 508 -6.45 0.32 -4.45
N THR A 509 -6.56 1.05 -3.34
CA THR A 509 -5.82 2.31 -3.13
C THR A 509 -4.32 2.09 -3.07
N ALA A 510 -3.87 1.13 -2.26
CA ALA A 510 -2.47 0.77 -2.16
C ALA A 510 -1.92 0.26 -3.49
N ALA A 511 -2.66 -0.61 -4.18
CA ALA A 511 -2.30 -1.10 -5.50
C ALA A 511 -2.27 0.01 -6.57
N ALA A 512 -2.92 1.14 -6.35
CA ALA A 512 -2.75 2.30 -7.22
C ALA A 512 -1.52 3.13 -6.81
N ALA A 513 -1.36 3.42 -5.52
CA ALA A 513 -0.43 4.43 -5.02
C ALA A 513 1.03 3.94 -4.89
N GLN A 514 1.23 2.64 -4.66
CA GLN A 514 2.50 2.06 -4.25
C GLN A 514 3.22 1.28 -5.37
N ASN A 515 4.50 0.97 -5.17
CA ASN A 515 5.29 0.12 -6.09
C ASN A 515 4.96 -1.38 -5.90
N SER A 516 5.35 -2.23 -6.85
CA SER A 516 4.95 -3.65 -6.90
C SER A 516 5.59 -4.56 -5.85
N ASP A 517 6.58 -4.05 -5.13
CA ASP A 517 7.24 -4.69 -4.00
C ASP A 517 6.56 -4.37 -2.65
N VAL A 518 5.55 -3.50 -2.66
CA VAL A 518 4.79 -3.11 -1.46
C VAL A 518 3.66 -4.09 -1.18
N TYR A 519 3.47 -4.46 0.08
CA TYR A 519 2.32 -5.24 0.55
C TYR A 519 1.40 -4.39 1.42
N ALA A 520 0.15 -4.23 0.99
CA ALA A 520 -0.91 -3.70 1.81
C ALA A 520 -1.44 -4.80 2.74
N ALA A 521 -1.91 -4.42 3.93
CA ALA A 521 -2.45 -5.35 4.90
C ALA A 521 -3.76 -4.85 5.51
N ALA A 522 -4.60 -5.80 5.93
CA ALA A 522 -5.85 -5.54 6.64
C ALA A 522 -6.06 -6.62 7.70
N MET A 523 -6.26 -6.20 8.95
CA MET A 523 -6.68 -7.05 10.05
C MET A 523 -8.12 -6.74 10.43
N TRP A 524 -8.93 -7.75 10.74
CA TRP A 524 -10.32 -7.55 11.12
C TRP A 524 -10.82 -8.63 12.09
N VAL A 525 -12.00 -8.38 12.63
CA VAL A 525 -12.74 -9.32 13.50
C VAL A 525 -13.93 -9.89 12.76
N HIS A 526 -14.20 -11.19 12.94
CA HIS A 526 -15.37 -11.87 12.35
C HIS A 526 -15.59 -11.56 10.85
N ASP A 527 -16.74 -10.98 10.49
CA ASP A 527 -17.16 -10.67 9.12
C ASP A 527 -16.93 -9.21 8.69
N ALA A 528 -16.25 -8.42 9.54
CA ALA A 528 -15.95 -7.00 9.28
C ALA A 528 -15.14 -6.76 7.99
N TYR A 529 -14.50 -7.78 7.40
CA TYR A 529 -13.92 -7.65 6.06
C TYR A 529 -14.95 -7.26 4.96
N ASN A 530 -16.25 -7.39 5.26
CA ASN A 530 -17.36 -6.95 4.41
C ASN A 530 -17.88 -5.54 4.75
N ASP A 531 -17.27 -4.83 5.71
CA ASP A 531 -17.70 -3.48 6.07
C ASP A 531 -17.55 -2.51 4.91
N HIS A 532 -18.53 -1.63 4.78
CA HIS A 532 -18.50 -0.51 3.85
C HIS A 532 -18.43 0.80 4.64
N LEU A 533 -18.04 1.88 3.95
CA LEU A 533 -18.21 3.22 4.50
C LEU A 533 -19.69 3.47 4.79
N ASN A 534 -19.99 4.09 5.94
CA ASN A 534 -21.35 4.39 6.37
C ASN A 534 -22.15 5.11 5.26
N GLY A 535 -23.26 4.50 4.83
CA GLY A 535 -24.12 4.98 3.74
C GLY A 535 -23.85 4.33 2.36
N TYR A 536 -22.80 3.51 2.23
CA TYR A 536 -22.38 2.91 0.96
C TYR A 536 -22.44 1.38 0.94
N GLY A 537 -22.91 0.75 2.00
CA GLY A 537 -23.14 -0.69 2.10
C GLY A 537 -23.35 -1.14 3.55
N PRO A 538 -23.43 -2.47 3.79
CA PRO A 538 -23.55 -3.01 5.14
C PRO A 538 -22.29 -2.77 5.97
N ILE A 539 -22.49 -2.66 7.28
CA ILE A 539 -21.47 -2.60 8.33
C ILE A 539 -21.80 -3.69 9.35
N SER A 540 -20.78 -4.42 9.81
CA SER A 540 -20.90 -5.45 10.85
C SER A 540 -21.31 -4.84 12.21
N GLU A 541 -21.66 -5.70 13.16
CA GLU A 541 -21.94 -5.28 14.55
C GLU A 541 -20.64 -5.23 15.38
N ASP A 542 -20.54 -4.31 16.35
CA ASP A 542 -19.41 -4.26 17.27
C ASP A 542 -19.19 -5.62 17.95
N VAL A 543 -17.97 -6.13 17.89
CA VAL A 543 -17.57 -7.31 18.67
C VAL A 543 -16.66 -6.90 19.83
N LYS A 544 -17.19 -7.01 21.06
CA LYS A 544 -16.40 -6.81 22.28
C LYS A 544 -15.61 -8.06 22.61
N LYS A 545 -14.31 -7.92 22.88
CA LYS A 545 -13.38 -9.02 23.21
C LYS A 545 -13.46 -10.17 22.20
N PRO A 546 -13.20 -9.88 20.91
CA PRO A 546 -13.31 -10.86 19.84
C PRO A 546 -12.34 -12.03 20.07
N THR A 547 -12.78 -13.22 19.70
CA THR A 547 -11.99 -14.46 19.81
C THR A 547 -11.58 -15.01 18.46
N SER A 548 -11.95 -14.35 17.35
CA SER A 548 -11.60 -14.77 16.00
C SER A 548 -11.25 -13.57 15.13
N PHE A 549 -10.13 -13.69 14.42
CA PHE A 549 -9.54 -12.61 13.65
C PHE A 549 -9.09 -13.10 12.27
N GLY A 550 -9.22 -12.23 11.27
CA GLY A 550 -8.62 -12.39 9.95
C GLY A 550 -7.51 -11.37 9.72
N LEU A 551 -6.49 -11.75 8.97
CA LEU A 551 -5.41 -10.87 8.53
C LEU A 551 -5.06 -11.22 7.10
N MET A 552 -5.02 -10.23 6.22
CA MET A 552 -4.72 -10.41 4.81
C MET A 552 -3.63 -9.46 4.37
N TRP A 553 -2.77 -9.95 3.48
CA TRP A 553 -1.73 -9.18 2.81
C TRP A 553 -1.92 -9.29 1.31
N ALA A 554 -1.90 -8.16 0.61
CA ALA A 554 -2.08 -8.09 -0.84
C ALA A 554 -0.90 -7.33 -1.49
N PRO A 555 -0.25 -7.89 -2.53
CA PRO A 555 0.74 -7.16 -3.31
C PRO A 555 0.11 -5.95 -4.02
N CYS A 556 0.82 -4.83 -4.01
CA CYS A 556 0.40 -3.58 -4.65
C CYS A 556 0.66 -3.57 -6.16
#